data_AF-A0A9R1ABJ3-F1
#
_entry.id   AF-A0A9R1ABJ3-F1
#
_cell.length_a   1.000
_cell.length_b   1.000
_cell.length_c   1.000
_cell.angle_alpha   90.00
_cell.angle_beta   90.00
_cell.angle_gamma   90.00
#
_symmetry.space_group_name_H-M   'P 1'
#
loop_
_entity.id
_entity.type
_entity.pdbx_description
1 polymer ?
#
loop_
_entity_poly.entity_id
_entity_poly.type
_entity_poly.pdbx_seq_one_letter_code
_entity_poly.pdbx_strand_id
1 'polypeptide(L)'
;MKNLRSAVPRSLLKDKESGMSKVELKKSLEKIESAINDACEVLKQLNLPGGRDDDGRRAVATNSRRAVTTAAPPIGVIGRDEDCDKIIAMLHEKEDICQANTASDTCYSVIGIHGMAGSGKSTLAQCVYDHEKKCKQEKMEGHFDIVMWIHVSQKFDLDSIFREMFEGATGKSCDNFNSRNVLTEKLEDELRGKQILQVLNDVWYSSRSSGDHEELQKLISPLNVGKAGSRIFGD
;
A
#
# COMPACT_ATOMS: atom_id res chain seq x y z
N MET A 1 69.90 -17.54 8.94
CA MET A 1 68.96 -18.60 8.50
C MET A 1 68.24 -19.18 9.71
N LYS A 2 66.90 -19.20 9.68
CA LYS A 2 65.95 -20.04 10.47
C LYS A 2 65.90 -19.77 11.99
N ASN A 3 64.77 -19.77 12.69
CA ASN A 3 63.35 -19.51 12.44
C ASN A 3 62.69 -19.48 13.85
N LEU A 4 61.70 -18.62 14.07
CA LEU A 4 60.83 -18.61 15.26
C LEU A 4 60.14 -19.98 15.44
N ARG A 5 59.88 -20.38 16.69
CA ARG A 5 58.51 -20.62 17.19
C ARG A 5 58.47 -20.85 18.71
N SER A 6 57.68 -19.99 19.34
CA SER A 6 57.16 -20.04 20.70
C SER A 6 56.22 -21.23 20.91
N ALA A 7 56.23 -21.84 22.09
CA ALA A 7 55.14 -22.68 22.58
C ALA A 7 54.98 -22.48 24.11
N VAL A 8 54.02 -21.62 24.44
CA VAL A 8 53.47 -21.38 25.80
C VAL A 8 52.47 -22.50 26.15
N PRO A 9 52.23 -22.82 27.45
CA PRO A 9 51.45 -23.98 27.87
C PRO A 9 49.95 -23.83 27.56
N ARG A 10 49.30 -24.93 27.16
CA ARG A 10 47.85 -25.00 27.00
C ARG A 10 47.15 -25.02 28.36
N SER A 11 46.60 -23.87 28.76
CA SER A 11 45.61 -23.78 29.84
C SER A 11 44.19 -23.73 29.28
N LEU A 12 43.33 -24.60 29.83
CA LEU A 12 41.92 -24.36 30.18
C LEU A 12 41.03 -23.62 29.17
N LEU A 13 40.35 -24.38 28.31
CA LEU A 13 38.98 -24.08 27.89
C LEU A 13 38.21 -25.41 27.86
N LYS A 14 37.49 -25.70 28.94
CA LYS A 14 36.38 -26.66 28.92
C LYS A 14 35.16 -25.86 28.47
N ASP A 15 34.74 -26.08 27.23
CA ASP A 15 33.43 -25.64 26.77
C ASP A 15 32.37 -26.36 27.62
N LYS A 16 31.69 -25.61 28.49
CA LYS A 16 30.44 -26.06 29.12
C LYS A 16 29.33 -25.79 28.12
N GLU A 17 28.91 -26.82 27.40
CA GLU A 17 27.58 -26.85 26.81
C GLU A 17 26.54 -26.83 27.95
N SER A 18 26.03 -25.65 28.30
CA SER A 18 24.88 -25.54 29.21
C SER A 18 23.59 -25.74 28.41
N GLY A 19 23.32 -26.99 28.05
CA GLY A 19 21.99 -27.37 27.59
C GLY A 19 20.96 -27.11 28.70
N MET A 20 19.83 -26.50 28.37
CA MET A 20 18.74 -26.29 29.33
C MET A 20 18.34 -27.61 29.98
N SER A 21 18.10 -27.57 31.28
CA SER A 21 17.66 -28.76 32.00
C SER A 21 16.28 -29.21 31.50
N LYS A 22 16.01 -30.51 31.55
CA LYS A 22 14.70 -31.10 31.19
C LYS A 22 13.53 -30.41 31.92
N VAL A 23 13.79 -29.88 33.12
CA VAL A 23 12.82 -29.16 33.95
C VAL A 23 12.51 -27.77 33.37
N GLU A 24 13.53 -27.04 32.91
CA GLU A 24 13.35 -25.73 32.26
C GLU A 24 12.66 -25.84 30.89
N LEU A 25 12.96 -26.89 30.14
CA LEU A 25 12.26 -27.20 28.89
C LEU A 25 10.78 -27.45 29.13
N LYS A 26 10.44 -28.25 30.14
CA LYS A 26 9.04 -28.52 30.50
C LYS A 26 8.31 -27.24 30.91
N LYS A 27 8.94 -26.42 31.75
CA LYS A 27 8.38 -25.12 32.18
C LYS A 27 8.17 -24.16 31.01
N SER A 28 9.07 -24.18 30.02
CA SER A 28 8.93 -23.35 28.82
C SER A 28 7.80 -23.85 27.91
N LEU A 29 7.62 -25.17 27.81
CA LEU A 29 6.52 -25.76 27.04
C LEU A 29 5.15 -25.38 27.62
N GLU A 30 5.00 -25.48 28.95
CA GLU A 30 3.76 -25.12 29.66
C GLU A 30 3.41 -23.63 29.47
N LYS A 31 4.42 -22.75 29.45
CA LYS A 31 4.21 -21.32 29.17
C LYS A 31 3.73 -21.06 27.75
N ILE A 32 4.29 -21.77 26.76
CA ILE A 32 3.87 -21.64 25.36
C ILE A 32 2.44 -22.14 25.19
N GLU A 33 2.09 -23.27 25.81
CA GLU A 33 0.74 -23.82 25.77
C GLU A 33 -0.28 -22.86 26.41
N SER A 34 0.06 -22.25 27.54
CA SER A 34 -0.77 -21.20 28.16
C SER A 34 -0.97 -20.01 27.23
N ALA A 35 0.11 -19.50 26.61
CA ALA A 35 0.03 -18.35 25.72
C ALA A 35 -0.81 -18.62 24.46
N ILE A 36 -0.74 -19.84 23.92
CA ILE A 36 -1.59 -20.27 22.80
C ILE A 36 -3.05 -20.29 23.22
N ASN A 37 -3.36 -20.84 24.40
CA ASN A 37 -4.74 -20.89 24.92
C ASN A 37 -5.31 -19.49 25.15
N ASP A 38 -4.52 -18.58 25.72
CA ASP A 38 -4.93 -17.19 25.92
C ASP A 38 -5.22 -16.49 24.59
N ALA A 39 -4.36 -16.68 23.59
CA ALA A 39 -4.57 -16.14 22.24
C ALA A 39 -5.80 -16.75 21.57
N CYS A 40 -6.05 -18.06 21.73
CA CYS A 40 -7.24 -18.71 21.22
C CYS A 40 -8.52 -18.16 21.84
N GLU A 41 -8.52 -17.78 23.12
CA GLU A 41 -9.70 -17.13 23.71
C GLU A 41 -9.96 -15.73 23.17
N VAL A 42 -8.90 -14.94 22.98
CA VAL A 42 -9.04 -13.62 22.33
C VAL A 42 -9.60 -13.80 20.91
N LEU A 43 -9.14 -14.82 20.17
CA LEU A 43 -9.64 -15.10 18.82
C LEU A 43 -11.12 -15.52 18.78
N LYS A 44 -11.61 -16.27 19.79
CA LYS A 44 -13.04 -16.62 19.89
C LYS A 44 -13.93 -15.40 20.12
N GLN A 45 -13.46 -14.41 20.87
CA GLN A 45 -14.18 -13.15 21.08
C GLN A 45 -14.29 -12.31 19.80
N LEU A 46 -13.40 -12.53 18.83
CA LEU A 46 -13.33 -11.77 17.58
C LEU A 46 -14.18 -12.36 16.43
N ASN A 47 -14.94 -13.45 16.63
CA ASN A 47 -15.85 -14.06 15.63
C ASN A 47 -15.24 -14.24 14.22
N LEU A 48 -13.97 -14.67 14.13
CA LEU A 48 -13.30 -14.91 12.85
C LEU A 48 -13.59 -16.34 12.30
N PRO A 49 -13.85 -16.52 10.99
CA PRO A 49 -14.12 -17.84 10.42
C PRO A 49 -12.85 -18.72 10.44
N GLY A 50 -12.94 -19.88 11.11
CA GLY A 50 -11.83 -20.83 11.27
C GLY A 50 -11.41 -21.50 9.95
N GLY A 51 -10.14 -21.35 9.59
CA GLY A 51 -9.51 -22.06 8.47
C GLY A 51 -9.34 -23.54 8.76
N ARG A 52 -9.85 -24.39 7.88
CA ARG A 52 -9.65 -25.85 7.92
C ARG A 52 -8.27 -26.20 7.40
N ASP A 53 -7.67 -27.20 8.04
CA ASP A 53 -6.52 -27.93 7.53
C ASP A 53 -6.87 -28.59 6.19
N ASP A 54 -6.11 -28.30 5.13
CA ASP A 54 -6.10 -29.13 3.93
C ASP A 54 -4.66 -29.52 3.54
N ASP A 55 -4.55 -30.79 3.24
CA ASP A 55 -3.36 -31.60 3.10
C ASP A 55 -2.72 -31.45 1.71
N GLY A 56 -1.39 -31.38 1.71
CA GLY A 56 -0.49 -31.82 0.64
C GLY A 56 -0.85 -31.57 -0.83
N ARG A 57 -0.40 -30.44 -1.40
CA ARG A 57 0.09 -30.42 -2.79
C ARG A 57 1.35 -29.57 -2.96
N ARG A 58 2.43 -30.25 -3.38
CA ARG A 58 3.70 -29.67 -3.85
C ARG A 58 3.43 -28.68 -5.00
N ALA A 59 3.71 -27.40 -4.76
CA ALA A 59 3.87 -26.42 -5.82
C ALA A 59 5.37 -26.21 -6.11
N VAL A 60 5.73 -26.45 -7.37
CA VAL A 60 7.06 -26.22 -7.94
C VAL A 60 7.41 -24.74 -7.82
N ALA A 61 8.58 -24.44 -7.25
CA ALA A 61 9.09 -23.08 -7.10
C ALA A 61 9.42 -22.48 -8.48
N THR A 62 8.55 -21.64 -8.99
CA THR A 62 8.91 -20.63 -9.99
C THR A 62 9.26 -19.34 -9.26
N ASN A 63 10.50 -18.90 -9.40
CA ASN A 63 11.01 -17.64 -8.87
C ASN A 63 10.27 -16.46 -9.51
N SER A 64 9.17 -16.05 -8.88
CA SER A 64 8.59 -14.72 -9.04
C SER A 64 8.47 -14.14 -7.64
N ARG A 65 9.38 -13.23 -7.27
CA ARG A 65 9.21 -12.37 -6.09
C ARG A 65 8.08 -11.39 -6.41
N ARG A 66 6.86 -11.90 -6.44
CA ARG A 66 5.63 -11.15 -6.57
C ARG A 66 5.09 -10.93 -5.16
N ALA A 67 5.62 -9.91 -4.48
CA ALA A 67 4.82 -9.27 -3.46
C ALA A 67 3.84 -8.38 -4.23
N VAL A 68 2.73 -8.97 -4.69
CA VAL A 68 1.56 -8.16 -5.00
C VAL A 68 1.08 -7.67 -3.65
N THR A 69 1.04 -6.37 -3.43
CA THR A 69 0.27 -5.74 -2.37
C THR A 69 -1.23 -5.83 -2.66
N THR A 70 -1.71 -6.97 -3.17
CA THR A 70 -3.10 -7.40 -2.99
C THR A 70 -3.19 -8.19 -1.69
N ALA A 71 -2.51 -7.71 -0.63
CA ALA A 71 -2.82 -8.18 0.70
C ALA A 71 -4.27 -7.77 0.95
N ALA A 72 -5.09 -8.72 1.40
CA ALA A 72 -6.44 -8.41 1.88
C ALA A 72 -6.38 -7.15 2.78
N PRO A 73 -7.41 -6.29 2.74
CA PRO A 73 -7.44 -5.08 3.55
C PRO A 73 -7.00 -5.42 4.98
N PRO A 74 -6.11 -4.62 5.59
CA PRO A 74 -5.58 -4.91 6.92
C PRO A 74 -6.75 -5.20 7.87
N ILE A 75 -6.63 -6.28 8.65
CA ILE A 75 -7.68 -6.80 9.55
C ILE A 75 -8.19 -5.69 10.51
N GLY A 76 -7.36 -4.68 10.75
CA GLY A 76 -7.74 -3.37 11.23
C GLY A 76 -6.49 -2.48 11.29
N VAL A 77 -6.64 -1.20 10.99
CA VAL A 77 -5.59 -0.20 11.29
C VAL A 77 -5.88 0.31 12.70
N ILE A 78 -4.91 0.24 13.61
CA ILE A 78 -5.08 0.65 15.01
C ILE A 78 -4.22 1.88 15.28
N GLY A 79 -4.79 2.88 15.95
CA GLY A 79 -4.05 4.05 16.45
C GLY A 79 -3.66 5.07 15.38
N ARG A 80 -4.26 4.98 14.19
CA ARG A 80 -4.10 5.94 13.09
C ARG A 80 -5.41 6.66 12.75
N ASP A 81 -6.43 6.53 13.59
CA ASP A 81 -7.76 7.08 13.34
C ASP A 81 -7.68 8.61 13.16
N GLU A 82 -6.94 9.31 14.04
CA GLU A 82 -6.72 10.75 13.95
C GLU A 82 -6.00 11.17 12.65
N ASP A 83 -5.02 10.37 12.19
CA ASP A 83 -4.31 10.63 10.94
C ASP A 83 -5.23 10.41 9.74
N CYS A 84 -6.01 9.32 9.73
CA CYS A 84 -7.00 9.04 8.68
C CYS A 84 -8.03 10.17 8.61
N ASP A 85 -8.63 10.55 9.74
CA ASP A 85 -9.66 11.60 9.85
C ASP A 85 -9.14 12.95 9.37
N LYS A 86 -7.89 13.29 9.70
CA LYS A 86 -7.26 14.53 9.25
C LYS A 86 -7.09 14.56 7.73
N ILE A 87 -6.64 13.46 7.13
CA ILE A 87 -6.49 13.38 5.66
C ILE A 87 -7.86 13.45 4.99
N ILE A 88 -8.87 12.75 5.52
CA ILE A 88 -10.25 12.83 5.04
C ILE A 88 -10.74 14.28 5.12
N ALA A 89 -10.54 14.98 6.24
CA ALA A 89 -10.91 16.38 6.35
C ALA A 89 -10.23 17.26 5.29
N MET A 90 -8.95 17.04 4.99
CA MET A 90 -8.24 17.73 3.91
C MET A 90 -8.80 17.40 2.51
N LEU A 91 -9.23 16.15 2.28
CA LEU A 91 -9.85 15.76 1.01
C LEU A 91 -11.19 16.47 0.79
N HIS A 92 -11.98 16.64 1.85
CA HIS A 92 -13.31 17.26 1.84
C HIS A 92 -13.29 18.78 2.07
N GLU A 93 -12.12 19.37 2.33
CA GLU A 93 -12.00 20.81 2.50
C GLU A 93 -12.47 21.51 1.23
N LYS A 94 -13.48 22.37 1.38
CA LYS A 94 -14.03 23.15 0.27
C LYS A 94 -12.93 24.06 -0.22
N GLU A 95 -12.62 23.99 -1.51
CA GLU A 95 -11.87 25.04 -2.18
C GLU A 95 -12.70 26.32 -2.10
N ASP A 96 -12.41 27.15 -1.10
CA ASP A 96 -12.57 28.59 -1.27
C ASP A 96 -11.69 28.94 -2.46
N ILE A 97 -12.36 29.06 -3.61
CA ILE A 97 -11.89 29.54 -4.91
C ILE A 97 -10.43 29.97 -4.85
N CYS A 98 -9.56 29.11 -5.36
CA CYS A 98 -8.22 29.46 -5.80
C CYS A 98 -7.45 30.36 -4.81
N GLN A 99 -6.63 29.77 -3.92
CA GLN A 99 -5.43 30.49 -3.53
C GLN A 99 -4.58 30.66 -4.79
N ALA A 100 -4.78 31.81 -5.43
CA ALA A 100 -4.13 32.35 -6.60
C ALA A 100 -2.64 32.63 -6.34
N ASN A 101 -1.89 31.62 -5.88
CA ASN A 101 -0.45 31.70 -5.63
C ASN A 101 0.32 30.52 -6.23
N THR A 102 -0.29 29.74 -7.12
CA THR A 102 0.43 28.95 -8.13
C THR A 102 -0.34 29.01 -9.43
N ALA A 103 0.32 29.46 -10.49
CA ALA A 103 -0.23 29.70 -11.82
C ALA A 103 -0.57 28.40 -12.57
N SER A 104 -1.48 27.58 -12.03
CA SER A 104 -1.98 26.39 -12.72
C SER A 104 -3.51 26.32 -12.61
N ASP A 105 -4.18 26.43 -13.76
CA ASP A 105 -5.63 26.19 -13.95
C ASP A 105 -6.02 24.71 -13.74
N THR A 106 -5.38 24.02 -12.79
CA THR A 106 -5.57 22.59 -12.52
C THR A 106 -6.82 22.37 -11.69
N CYS A 107 -7.69 21.46 -12.11
CA CYS A 107 -8.94 21.12 -11.42
C CYS A 107 -8.78 20.23 -10.18
N TYR A 108 -7.53 19.94 -9.77
CA TYR A 108 -7.22 19.07 -8.65
C TYR A 108 -6.14 19.66 -7.72
N SER A 109 -6.14 19.18 -6.48
CA SER A 109 -5.05 19.39 -5.51
C SER A 109 -4.38 18.07 -5.13
N VAL A 110 -3.15 18.15 -4.60
CA VAL A 110 -2.32 16.98 -4.30
C VAL A 110 -2.00 16.90 -2.81
N ILE A 111 -2.16 15.72 -2.21
CA ILE A 111 -1.79 15.41 -0.83
C ILE A 111 -0.77 14.27 -0.85
N GLY A 112 0.42 14.51 -0.30
CA GLY A 112 1.50 13.50 -0.24
C GLY A 112 1.83 13.07 1.18
N ILE A 113 1.86 11.75 1.42
CA ILE A 113 2.34 11.15 2.67
C ILE A 113 3.83 10.86 2.53
N HIS A 114 4.64 11.40 3.44
CA HIS A 114 6.09 11.20 3.43
C HIS A 114 6.54 10.57 4.73
N GLY A 115 7.53 9.68 4.65
CA GLY A 115 8.04 8.98 5.83
C GLY A 115 8.97 7.84 5.51
N MET A 116 9.69 7.35 6.53
CA MET A 116 10.63 6.26 6.40
C MET A 116 9.96 4.97 5.90
N ALA A 117 10.75 4.08 5.30
CA ALA A 117 10.29 2.74 4.96
C ALA A 117 9.76 2.00 6.21
N GLY A 118 8.65 1.27 6.05
CA GLY A 118 8.02 0.54 7.17
C GLY A 118 7.21 1.38 8.15
N SER A 119 7.02 2.69 7.90
CA SER A 119 6.18 3.56 8.75
C SER A 119 4.66 3.36 8.58
N GLY A 120 4.25 2.54 7.61
CA GLY A 120 2.84 2.25 7.34
C GLY A 120 2.13 3.30 6.47
N LYS A 121 2.85 4.03 5.60
CA LYS A 121 2.25 5.04 4.70
C LYS A 121 1.18 4.44 3.79
N SER A 122 1.51 3.35 3.10
CA SER A 122 0.58 2.63 2.23
C SER A 122 -0.62 2.09 3.02
N THR A 123 -0.42 1.69 4.28
CA THR A 123 -1.51 1.29 5.20
C THR A 123 -2.43 2.46 5.54
N LEU A 124 -1.87 3.64 5.81
CA LEU A 124 -2.64 4.85 6.06
C LEU A 124 -3.38 5.30 4.78
N ALA A 125 -2.74 5.21 3.62
CA ALA A 125 -3.39 5.52 2.36
C ALA A 125 -4.57 4.57 2.08
N GLN A 126 -4.40 3.28 2.38
CA GLN A 126 -5.45 2.27 2.25
C GLN A 126 -6.64 2.55 3.17
N CYS A 127 -6.39 2.95 4.43
CA CYS A 127 -7.44 3.39 5.37
C CYS A 127 -8.33 4.48 4.75
N VAL A 128 -7.72 5.53 4.20
CA VAL A 128 -8.42 6.66 3.59
C VAL A 128 -9.18 6.23 2.33
N TYR A 129 -8.56 5.41 1.48
CA TYR A 129 -9.21 4.89 0.27
C TYR A 129 -10.45 4.05 0.60
N ASP A 130 -10.34 3.14 1.58
CA ASP A 130 -11.44 2.26 1.97
C ASP A 130 -12.61 3.07 2.57
N HIS A 131 -12.31 4.11 3.35
CA HIS A 131 -13.32 5.06 3.84
C HIS A 131 -14.08 5.73 2.69
N GLU A 132 -13.37 6.39 1.76
CA GLU A 132 -14.01 7.11 0.64
C GLU A 132 -14.76 6.17 -0.30
N LYS A 133 -14.20 4.98 -0.56
CA LYS A 133 -14.86 3.94 -1.34
C LYS A 133 -16.18 3.50 -0.70
N LYS A 134 -16.19 3.31 0.63
CA LYS A 134 -17.39 2.94 1.38
C LYS A 134 -18.43 4.07 1.33
N CYS A 135 -18.03 5.31 1.61
CA CYS A 135 -18.93 6.47 1.54
C CYS A 135 -19.59 6.61 0.17
N LYS A 136 -18.82 6.40 -0.91
CA LYS A 136 -19.33 6.37 -2.29
C LYS A 136 -20.34 5.23 -2.50
N GLN A 137 -20.05 4.01 -2.06
CA GLN A 137 -20.93 2.85 -2.21
C GLN A 137 -22.25 3.01 -1.44
N GLU A 138 -22.19 3.56 -0.24
CA GLU A 138 -23.34 3.79 0.64
C GLU A 138 -24.16 5.03 0.22
N LYS A 139 -23.73 5.75 -0.82
CA LYS A 139 -24.35 7.00 -1.29
C LYS A 139 -24.59 8.00 -0.15
N MET A 140 -23.63 8.07 0.78
CA MET A 140 -23.59 9.16 1.75
C MET A 140 -23.33 10.48 1.01
N GLU A 141 -23.19 11.61 1.71
CA GLU A 141 -22.79 12.89 1.11
C GLU A 141 -21.35 12.80 0.54
N GLY A 142 -21.16 12.00 -0.52
CA GLY A 142 -19.89 11.70 -1.13
C GLY A 142 -19.40 12.90 -1.92
N HIS A 143 -18.15 13.29 -1.68
CA HIS A 143 -17.51 14.41 -2.37
C HIS A 143 -16.98 14.02 -3.76
N PHE A 144 -16.73 12.72 -3.97
CA PHE A 144 -16.12 12.21 -5.20
C PHE A 144 -17.07 11.27 -5.94
N ASP A 145 -17.25 11.56 -7.23
CA ASP A 145 -17.96 10.70 -8.18
C ASP A 145 -17.13 9.45 -8.51
N ILE A 146 -15.80 9.56 -8.50
CA ILE A 146 -14.85 8.49 -8.80
C ILE A 146 -13.81 8.38 -7.69
N VAL A 147 -13.57 7.17 -7.21
CA VAL A 147 -12.52 6.85 -6.23
C VAL A 147 -11.76 5.66 -6.79
N MET A 148 -10.50 5.85 -7.17
CA MET A 148 -9.66 4.81 -7.78
C MET A 148 -8.32 4.69 -7.07
N TRP A 149 -7.82 3.46 -6.96
CA TRP A 149 -6.52 3.13 -6.41
C TRP A 149 -5.63 2.63 -7.54
N ILE A 150 -4.48 3.26 -7.70
CA ILE A 150 -3.55 3.03 -8.81
C ILE A 150 -2.19 2.67 -8.23
N HIS A 151 -1.70 1.49 -8.58
CA HIS A 151 -0.38 1.06 -8.18
C HIS A 151 0.68 1.49 -9.20
N VAL A 152 1.56 2.42 -8.81
CA VAL A 152 2.66 2.88 -9.68
C VAL A 152 3.84 1.91 -9.54
N SER A 153 4.00 1.05 -10.54
CA SER A 153 5.11 0.09 -10.56
C SER A 153 6.46 0.78 -10.80
N GLN A 154 7.55 0.26 -10.22
CA GLN A 154 8.93 0.75 -10.49
C GLN A 154 9.29 0.74 -11.98
N LYS A 155 8.73 -0.19 -12.75
CA LYS A 155 8.78 -0.13 -14.21
C LYS A 155 7.59 0.70 -14.65
N PHE A 156 7.83 1.97 -14.94
CA PHE A 156 6.78 2.88 -15.36
C PHE A 156 6.19 2.41 -16.70
N ASP A 157 5.00 1.82 -16.65
CA ASP A 157 4.26 1.33 -17.81
C ASP A 157 2.92 2.05 -17.89
N LEU A 158 2.89 3.15 -18.65
CA LEU A 158 1.71 3.98 -18.83
C LEU A 158 0.51 3.21 -19.36
N ASP A 159 0.72 2.22 -20.23
CA ASP A 159 -0.39 1.45 -20.82
C ASP A 159 -1.05 0.57 -19.75
N SER A 160 -0.23 -0.03 -18.87
CA SER A 160 -0.74 -0.77 -17.73
C SER A 160 -1.46 0.12 -16.73
N ILE A 161 -0.92 1.30 -16.46
CA ILE A 161 -1.50 2.20 -15.48
C ILE A 161 -2.80 2.82 -15.98
N PHE A 162 -2.87 3.24 -17.25
CA PHE A 162 -4.10 3.81 -17.82
C PHE A 162 -5.22 2.77 -17.88
N ARG A 163 -4.86 1.50 -18.09
CA ARG A 163 -5.81 0.39 -17.98
C ARG A 163 -6.35 0.26 -16.57
N GLU A 164 -5.48 0.28 -15.56
CA GLU A 164 -5.87 0.25 -14.14
C GLU A 164 -6.75 1.45 -13.78
N MET A 165 -6.45 2.65 -14.30
CA MET A 165 -7.29 3.84 -14.14
C MET A 165 -8.67 3.65 -14.74
N PHE A 166 -8.77 3.12 -15.96
CA PHE A 166 -10.05 2.86 -16.61
C PHE A 166 -10.89 1.86 -15.83
N GLU A 167 -10.27 0.77 -15.36
CA GLU A 167 -10.93 -0.24 -14.53
C GLU A 167 -11.38 0.35 -13.19
N GLY A 168 -10.53 1.16 -12.56
CA GLY A 168 -10.86 1.86 -11.30
C GLY A 168 -11.97 2.91 -11.45
N ALA A 169 -11.99 3.63 -12.58
CA ALA A 169 -12.99 4.66 -12.85
C ALA A 169 -14.38 4.08 -13.16
N THR A 170 -14.41 2.99 -13.94
CA THR A 170 -15.66 2.42 -14.47
C THR A 170 -16.16 1.20 -13.69
N GLY A 171 -15.29 0.52 -12.95
CA GLY A 171 -15.56 -0.79 -12.35
C GLY A 171 -15.71 -1.92 -13.36
N LYS A 172 -15.35 -1.69 -14.63
CA LYS A 172 -15.46 -2.67 -15.72
C LYS A 172 -14.06 -3.11 -16.14
N SER A 173 -13.92 -4.36 -16.55
CA SER A 173 -12.69 -4.83 -17.21
C SER A 173 -12.39 -3.94 -18.42
N CYS A 174 -11.12 -3.58 -18.58
CA CYS A 174 -10.68 -2.90 -19.78
C CYS A 174 -10.56 -3.93 -20.91
N ASP A 175 -11.29 -3.73 -22.01
CA ASP A 175 -11.06 -4.49 -23.23
C ASP A 175 -9.65 -4.20 -23.77
N ASN A 176 -9.10 -5.11 -24.58
CA ASN A 176 -7.86 -4.86 -25.30
C ASN A 176 -8.10 -3.71 -26.30
N PHE A 177 -7.70 -2.49 -25.93
CA PHE A 177 -7.72 -1.36 -26.83
C PHE A 177 -6.60 -1.49 -27.87
N ASN A 178 -6.93 -1.22 -29.13
CA ASN A 178 -5.98 -1.31 -30.25
C ASN A 178 -4.88 -0.22 -30.20
N SER A 179 -5.06 0.83 -29.38
CA SER A 179 -4.13 1.94 -29.24
C SER A 179 -4.32 2.64 -27.90
N ARG A 180 -3.22 3.12 -27.30
CA ARG A 180 -3.24 3.95 -26.10
C ARG A 180 -4.13 5.19 -26.26
N ASN A 181 -4.13 5.83 -27.44
CA ASN A 181 -4.92 7.04 -27.64
C ASN A 181 -6.41 6.78 -27.44
N VAL A 182 -6.91 5.62 -27.89
CA VAL A 182 -8.32 5.22 -27.71
C VAL A 182 -8.63 4.96 -26.23
N LEU A 183 -7.69 4.36 -25.49
CA LEU A 183 -7.83 4.17 -24.05
C LEU A 183 -7.85 5.51 -23.31
N THR A 184 -6.94 6.44 -23.66
CA THR A 184 -6.89 7.78 -23.08
C THR A 184 -8.19 8.55 -23.33
N GLU A 185 -8.68 8.57 -24.57
CA GLU A 185 -9.93 9.27 -24.92
C GLU A 185 -11.12 8.72 -24.13
N LYS A 186 -11.26 7.39 -24.06
CA LYS A 186 -12.33 6.75 -23.28
C LYS A 186 -12.22 7.01 -21.79
N LEU A 187 -11.00 7.00 -21.25
CA LEU A 187 -10.74 7.32 -19.86
C LEU A 187 -11.12 8.78 -19.58
N GLU A 188 -10.68 9.72 -20.41
CA GLU A 188 -11.04 11.14 -20.29
C GLU A 188 -12.56 11.35 -20.35
N ASP A 189 -13.27 10.67 -21.25
CA ASP A 189 -14.73 10.75 -21.33
C ASP A 189 -15.42 10.24 -20.06
N GLU A 190 -14.88 9.18 -19.43
CA GLU A 190 -15.37 8.68 -18.16
C GLU A 190 -15.04 9.60 -16.98
N LEU A 191 -13.95 10.37 -17.05
CA LEU A 191 -13.53 11.30 -16.00
C LEU A 191 -14.15 12.70 -16.16
N ARG A 192 -14.61 13.05 -17.36
CA ARG A 192 -15.04 14.41 -17.72
C ARG A 192 -16.12 14.95 -16.79
N GLY A 193 -15.85 16.10 -16.17
CA GLY A 193 -16.82 16.82 -15.34
C GLY A 193 -17.20 16.12 -14.02
N LYS A 194 -16.50 15.05 -13.65
CA LYS A 194 -16.66 14.32 -12.38
C LYS A 194 -15.62 14.79 -11.36
N GLN A 195 -15.97 14.83 -10.07
CA GLN A 195 -15.00 15.01 -8.99
C GLN A 195 -14.32 13.67 -8.71
N ILE A 196 -13.00 13.65 -8.83
CA ILE A 196 -12.21 12.42 -8.82
C ILE A 196 -11.26 12.42 -7.62
N LEU A 197 -11.21 11.31 -6.91
CA LEU A 197 -10.13 10.95 -5.99
C LEU A 197 -9.28 9.86 -6.63
N GLN A 198 -8.03 10.19 -6.94
CA GLN A 198 -7.04 9.23 -7.39
C GLN A 198 -6.03 8.97 -6.26
N VAL A 199 -5.94 7.72 -5.82
CA VAL A 199 -4.94 7.28 -4.85
C VAL A 199 -3.79 6.59 -5.59
N LEU A 200 -2.58 7.13 -5.48
CA LEU A 200 -1.36 6.62 -6.09
C LEU A 200 -0.53 5.91 -5.03
N ASN A 201 -0.35 4.60 -5.18
CA ASN A 201 0.48 3.80 -4.27
C ASN A 201 1.88 3.57 -4.86
N ASP A 202 2.90 3.68 -4.00
CA ASP A 202 4.32 3.45 -4.32
C ASP A 202 4.87 4.36 -5.43
N VAL A 203 4.73 5.69 -5.28
CA VAL A 203 5.27 6.63 -6.28
C VAL A 203 6.78 6.79 -6.11
N TRP A 204 7.56 6.29 -7.07
CA TRP A 204 9.01 6.38 -7.05
C TRP A 204 9.50 7.64 -7.77
N TYR A 205 10.03 8.60 -7.02
CA TYR A 205 10.76 9.74 -7.58
C TYR A 205 12.26 9.58 -7.38
N SER A 206 13.02 9.50 -8.47
CA SER A 206 14.48 9.59 -8.44
C SER A 206 14.90 10.98 -8.92
N SER A 207 15.43 11.81 -8.02
CA SER A 207 15.97 13.15 -8.34
C SER A 207 17.16 13.15 -9.34
N ARG A 208 17.50 11.99 -9.88
CA ARG A 208 18.63 11.74 -10.78
C ARG A 208 18.23 11.73 -12.26
N SER A 209 16.94 11.75 -12.57
CA SER A 209 16.42 11.71 -13.93
C SER A 209 15.35 12.77 -14.12
N SER A 210 15.55 13.66 -15.09
CA SER A 210 14.55 14.67 -15.49
C SER A 210 13.26 14.05 -16.03
N GLY A 211 13.30 12.78 -16.45
CA GLY A 211 12.18 12.04 -17.03
C GLY A 211 11.05 11.71 -16.05
N ASP A 212 11.35 11.52 -14.77
CA ASP A 212 10.35 11.10 -13.77
C ASP A 212 9.22 12.14 -13.60
N HIS A 213 9.56 13.42 -13.73
CA HIS A 213 8.57 14.50 -13.70
C HIS A 213 7.66 14.44 -14.92
N GLU A 214 8.20 14.23 -16.12
CA GLU A 214 7.41 14.10 -17.35
C GLU A 214 6.51 12.85 -17.32
N GLU A 215 6.99 11.76 -16.74
CA GLU A 215 6.24 10.53 -16.54
C GLU A 215 5.06 10.75 -15.59
N LEU A 216 5.29 11.40 -14.45
CA LEU A 216 4.21 11.76 -13.52
C LEU A 216 3.20 12.71 -14.17
N GLN A 217 3.64 13.67 -14.98
CA GLN A 217 2.74 14.56 -15.73
C GLN A 217 1.88 13.78 -16.74
N LYS A 218 2.44 12.78 -17.43
CA LYS A 218 1.68 11.89 -18.32
C LYS A 218 0.71 11.01 -17.55
N LEU A 219 1.08 10.56 -16.35
CA LEU A 219 0.21 9.77 -15.48
C LEU A 219 -1.06 10.54 -15.09
N ILE A 220 -0.90 11.79 -14.69
CA ILE A 220 -2.01 12.62 -14.17
C ILE A 220 -2.80 13.34 -15.27
N SER A 221 -2.32 13.37 -16.51
CA SER A 221 -2.96 14.11 -17.59
C SER A 221 -4.44 13.80 -17.82
N PRO A 222 -4.93 12.53 -17.69
CA PRO A 222 -6.34 12.22 -17.87
C PRO A 222 -7.25 12.87 -16.82
N LEU A 223 -6.72 13.30 -15.67
CA LEU A 223 -7.51 13.97 -14.63
C LEU A 223 -7.83 15.42 -14.97
N ASN A 224 -7.12 16.04 -15.92
CA ASN A 224 -7.31 17.45 -16.27
C ASN A 224 -8.73 17.78 -16.79
N VAL A 225 -9.46 16.77 -17.28
CA VAL A 225 -10.86 16.93 -17.73
C VAL A 225 -11.87 16.80 -16.58
N GLY A 226 -11.40 16.49 -15.38
CA GLY A 226 -12.19 16.39 -14.16
C GLY A 226 -12.77 17.74 -13.70
N LYS A 227 -13.68 17.67 -12.74
CA LYS A 227 -14.28 18.85 -12.09
C LYS A 227 -13.37 19.39 -11.00
N ALA A 228 -13.41 20.72 -10.79
CA ALA A 228 -12.76 21.39 -9.67
C ALA A 228 -13.15 20.74 -8.33
N GLY A 229 -12.20 20.70 -7.39
CA GLY A 229 -12.32 19.89 -6.18
C GLY A 229 -11.93 18.43 -6.37
N SER A 230 -11.31 18.04 -7.49
CA SER A 230 -10.67 16.72 -7.59
C SER A 230 -9.41 16.66 -6.71
N ARG A 231 -9.00 15.45 -6.31
CA ARG A 231 -7.88 15.22 -5.40
C ARG A 231 -6.98 14.10 -5.89
N ILE A 232 -5.68 14.30 -5.79
CA ILE A 232 -4.67 13.25 -5.94
C ILE A 232 -4.04 13.03 -4.56
N PHE A 233 -3.94 11.77 -4.15
CA PHE A 233 -3.41 11.38 -2.87
C PHE A 233 -2.39 10.26 -3.06
N GLY A 234 -1.21 10.33 -2.46
CA GLY A 234 -0.20 9.28 -2.64
C GLY A 234 0.86 9.21 -1.55
N ASP A 235 1.60 8.10 -1.54
CA ASP A 235 2.61 7.74 -0.53
C ASP A 235 4.04 7.51 -1.06
#